data_AF-A0A4Y7LK85-F1
#
_entry.id   AF-A0A4Y7LK85-F1
#
_cell.length_a   1.000
_cell.length_b   1.000
_cell.length_c   1.000
_cell.angle_alpha   90.00
_cell.angle_beta   90.00
_cell.angle_gamma   90.00
#
_symmetry.space_group_name_H-M   'P 1'
#
loop_
_entity.id
_entity.type
_entity.pdbx_description
1 polymer ?
#
loop_
_entity_poly.entity_id
_entity_poly.type
_entity_poly.pdbx_seq_one_letter_code
_entity_poly.pdbx_strand_id
1 'polypeptide(L)'
;MRENPNPDCDPNENFYAGDNQNRETGQASEFKKLNAYALESSSKGQDVHLQAAPSQAELLYKKFRVSKGMLGSKTRDAIMQKYGNAANEDDIPRELLLGQSERQVEYDRAGRTIKGHEMVIQRSKYEEGQCINNHTTVWGSWWRDHQWGYKCCNQMIRNSYCTGIAGIVAAEAATDLIKANIYHKETSQEPAPAEQKLKLASWGTDIPEDLVLDVKQLNEALQKEDGRRREERDERKRKYNVKWNDEVTAEDMEAYRMKKVHHDDPMKDFLNYRSIQTV
;
A
#
# COMPACT_ATOMS: atom_id res chain seq x y z
N MET A 1 44.30 48.77 11.44
CA MET A 1 43.82 50.03 10.83
C MET A 1 42.42 49.75 10.33
N ARG A 2 41.46 50.66 10.53
CA ARG A 2 40.07 50.39 10.12
C ARG A 2 39.93 50.19 8.62
N GLU A 3 40.44 51.15 7.85
CA GLU A 3 40.44 51.09 6.39
C GLU A 3 41.68 50.35 5.87
N ASN A 4 41.59 49.89 4.63
CA ASN A 4 42.72 49.28 3.94
C ASN A 4 43.84 50.33 3.75
N PRO A 5 45.07 50.07 4.23
CA PRO A 5 46.21 50.96 4.00
C PRO A 5 46.56 51.14 2.52
N ASN A 6 46.29 50.12 1.68
CA ASN A 6 46.58 50.12 0.24
C ASN A 6 45.31 49.79 -0.56
N PRO A 7 44.41 50.77 -0.77
CA PRO A 7 43.13 50.55 -1.45
C PRO A 7 43.27 50.28 -2.96
N ASP A 8 44.34 50.76 -3.59
CA ASP A 8 44.54 50.68 -5.05
C ASP A 8 45.24 49.39 -5.53
N CYS A 9 45.79 48.59 -4.61
CA CYS A 9 46.44 47.33 -4.92
C CYS A 9 45.41 46.21 -5.17
N ASP A 10 45.78 45.21 -5.99
CA ASP A 10 44.90 44.07 -6.31
C ASP A 10 44.45 43.36 -5.02
N PRO A 11 43.13 43.13 -4.83
CA PRO A 11 42.58 42.43 -3.66
C PRO A 11 43.25 41.08 -3.34
N ASN A 12 43.78 40.37 -4.33
CA ASN A 12 44.39 39.06 -4.13
C ASN A 12 45.87 39.14 -3.70
N GLU A 13 46.53 40.28 -3.96
CA GLU A 13 47.92 40.55 -3.57
C GLU A 13 48.00 41.33 -2.23
N ASN A 14 46.87 41.84 -1.75
CA ASN A 14 46.77 42.56 -0.49
C ASN A 14 46.89 41.62 0.71
N PHE A 15 48.05 41.62 1.36
CA PHE A 15 48.29 40.88 2.62
C PHE A 15 47.33 41.30 3.75
N TYR A 16 46.95 42.58 3.79
CA TYR A 16 46.07 43.12 4.82
C TYR A 16 45.16 44.18 4.23
N ALA A 17 43.86 43.90 4.25
CA ALA A 17 42.82 44.75 3.65
C ALA A 17 42.04 45.59 4.67
N GLY A 18 42.57 45.74 5.90
CA GLY A 18 41.95 46.50 6.98
C GLY A 18 41.07 45.68 7.91
N ASP A 19 40.83 46.21 9.11
CA ASP A 19 40.05 45.54 10.16
C ASP A 19 38.55 45.49 9.82
N ASN A 20 38.03 46.42 8.99
CA ASN A 20 36.62 46.41 8.59
C ASN A 20 36.23 45.15 7.81
N GLN A 21 37.10 44.65 6.93
CA GLN A 21 36.87 43.40 6.21
C GLN A 21 36.68 42.24 7.20
N ASN A 22 37.55 42.13 8.20
CA ASN A 22 37.50 41.07 9.21
C ASN A 22 36.25 41.14 10.11
N ARG A 23 35.61 42.30 10.24
CA ARG A 23 34.38 42.46 11.03
C ARG A 23 33.15 41.86 10.35
N GLU A 24 33.15 41.74 9.04
CA GLU A 24 32.00 41.25 8.28
C GLU A 24 32.16 39.81 7.79
N THR A 25 33.38 39.28 7.79
CA THR A 25 33.68 37.94 7.31
C THR A 25 33.31 36.84 8.30
N GLY A 26 33.26 35.61 7.81
CA GLY A 26 32.96 34.41 8.60
C GLY A 26 31.51 34.36 9.11
N GLN A 27 31.35 33.85 10.33
CA GLN A 27 30.05 33.63 10.98
C GLN A 27 29.29 34.92 11.27
N ALA A 28 29.97 36.09 11.31
CA ALA A 28 29.32 37.38 11.46
C ALA A 28 28.33 37.67 10.33
N SER A 29 28.68 37.28 9.09
CA SER A 29 27.79 37.42 7.93
C SER A 29 26.53 36.56 8.05
N GLU A 30 26.63 35.36 8.60
CA GLU A 30 25.50 34.45 8.79
C GLU A 30 24.60 34.93 9.93
N PHE A 31 25.19 35.41 11.02
CA PHE A 31 24.48 36.01 12.14
C PHE A 31 23.68 37.26 11.71
N LYS A 32 24.27 38.12 10.86
CA LYS A 32 23.56 39.27 10.26
C LYS A 32 22.31 38.84 9.46
N LYS A 33 22.43 37.79 8.63
CA LYS A 33 21.31 37.25 7.84
C LYS A 33 20.21 36.67 8.73
N LEU A 34 20.61 35.97 9.79
CA LEU A 34 19.67 35.40 10.76
C LEU A 34 18.94 36.49 11.56
N ASN A 35 19.63 37.59 11.90
CA ASN A 35 19.01 38.76 12.52
C ASN A 35 18.00 39.44 11.59
N ALA A 36 18.35 39.64 10.32
CA ALA A 36 17.41 40.16 9.33
C ALA A 36 16.16 39.27 9.18
N TYR A 37 16.34 37.95 9.15
CA TYR A 37 15.24 36.99 9.14
C TYR A 37 14.36 37.08 10.39
N ALA A 38 14.95 37.22 11.59
CA ALA A 38 14.20 37.35 12.83
C ALA A 38 13.34 38.63 12.83
N LEU A 39 13.88 39.77 12.39
CA LEU A 39 13.14 41.02 12.28
C LEU A 39 11.99 40.93 11.27
N GLU A 40 12.22 40.31 10.11
CA GLU A 40 11.19 40.10 9.08
C GLU A 40 10.10 39.12 9.55
N SER A 41 10.47 38.08 10.28
CA SER A 41 9.52 37.09 10.79
C SER A 41 8.69 37.68 11.94
N SER A 42 9.33 38.51 12.78
CA SER A 42 8.66 39.24 13.85
C SER A 42 7.67 40.27 13.32
N SER A 43 8.02 41.01 12.26
CA SER A 43 7.08 41.95 11.61
C SER A 43 5.89 41.23 10.95
N LYS A 44 6.07 39.97 10.54
CA LYS A 44 5.00 39.07 10.07
C LYS A 44 4.16 38.46 11.19
N GLY A 45 4.50 38.71 12.46
CA GLY A 45 3.78 38.21 13.63
C GLY A 45 4.25 36.85 14.14
N GLN A 46 5.38 36.32 13.67
CA GLN A 46 6.00 35.12 14.25
C GLN A 46 6.88 35.52 15.45
N ASP A 47 6.70 34.85 16.58
CA ASP A 47 7.53 35.07 17.76
C ASP A 47 8.91 34.41 17.59
N VAL A 48 9.82 35.15 16.95
CA VAL A 48 11.21 34.72 16.71
C VAL A 48 12.13 35.80 17.23
N HIS A 49 12.87 35.48 18.30
CA HIS A 49 13.80 36.40 18.92
C HIS A 49 15.20 35.81 19.02
N LEU A 50 16.19 36.51 18.44
CA LEU A 50 17.57 36.06 18.37
C LEU A 50 18.26 35.92 19.73
N GLN A 51 18.13 36.92 20.60
CA GLN A 51 18.77 36.90 21.93
C GLN A 51 18.01 36.06 22.97
N ALA A 52 16.67 36.10 22.98
CA ALA A 52 15.87 35.35 23.95
C ALA A 52 15.83 33.84 23.64
N ALA A 53 15.71 33.45 22.36
CA ALA A 53 15.62 32.05 21.95
C ALA A 53 16.50 31.76 20.71
N PRO A 54 17.84 31.77 20.85
CA PRO A 54 18.76 31.64 19.72
C PRO A 54 18.65 30.29 18.98
N SER A 55 18.46 29.19 19.71
CA SER A 55 18.33 27.85 19.12
C SER A 55 17.06 27.70 18.29
N GLN A 56 15.95 28.29 18.75
CA GLN A 56 14.69 28.33 18.00
C GLN A 56 14.84 29.15 16.72
N ALA A 57 15.42 30.35 16.82
CA ALA A 57 15.66 31.22 15.67
C ALA A 57 16.56 30.53 14.61
N GLU A 58 17.61 29.84 15.05
CA GLU A 58 18.50 29.08 14.15
C GLU A 58 17.78 27.93 13.45
N LEU A 59 16.97 27.16 14.18
CA LEU A 59 16.20 26.05 13.62
C LEU A 59 15.18 26.52 12.58
N LEU A 60 14.47 27.61 12.87
CA LEU A 60 13.52 28.23 11.95
C LEU A 60 14.25 28.76 10.69
N TYR A 61 15.40 29.40 10.87
CA TYR A 61 16.23 29.88 9.77
C TYR A 61 16.75 28.74 8.87
N LYS A 62 17.17 27.61 9.45
CA LYS A 62 17.55 26.40 8.69
C LYS A 62 16.39 25.88 7.84
N LYS A 63 15.19 25.77 8.42
CA LYS A 63 13.98 25.40 7.67
C LYS A 63 13.69 26.39 6.54
N PHE A 64 13.79 27.69 6.83
CA PHE A 64 13.60 28.74 5.83
C PHE A 64 14.59 28.63 4.66
N ARG A 65 15.88 28.32 4.90
CA ARG A 65 16.87 28.12 3.83
C ARG A 65 16.49 26.96 2.90
N VAL A 66 16.05 25.84 3.46
CA VAL A 66 15.60 24.67 2.68
C VAL A 66 14.36 25.03 1.87
N SER A 67 13.36 25.66 2.49
CA SER A 67 12.14 26.12 1.80
C SER A 67 12.42 27.14 0.69
N LYS A 68 13.35 28.08 0.91
CA LYS A 68 13.78 29.05 -0.10
C LYS A 68 14.48 28.37 -1.27
N GLY A 69 15.31 27.35 -1.00
CA GLY A 69 15.94 26.52 -2.03
C GLY A 69 14.90 25.77 -2.88
N MET A 70 13.91 25.12 -2.25
CA MET A 70 12.81 24.45 -2.93
C MET A 70 11.92 25.41 -3.73
N LEU A 71 11.68 26.62 -3.21
CA LEU A 71 10.92 27.64 -3.95
C LEU A 71 11.71 28.12 -5.16
N GLY A 72 13.03 28.29 -5.01
CA GLY A 72 13.95 28.63 -6.11
C GLY A 72 13.99 27.56 -7.20
N SER A 73 13.97 26.27 -6.84
CA SER A 73 13.87 25.20 -7.85
C SER A 73 12.51 25.20 -8.53
N LYS A 74 11.41 25.25 -7.78
CA LYS A 74 10.05 25.30 -8.36
C LYS A 74 9.83 26.49 -9.30
N THR A 75 10.37 27.65 -8.95
CA THR A 75 10.30 28.84 -9.82
C THR A 75 11.14 28.66 -11.07
N ARG A 76 12.36 28.10 -10.97
CA ARG A 76 13.16 27.70 -12.13
C ARG A 76 12.43 26.68 -13.02
N ASP A 77 11.86 25.64 -12.44
CA ASP A 77 11.12 24.60 -13.15
C ASP A 77 9.89 25.19 -13.86
N ALA A 78 9.14 26.08 -13.20
CA ALA A 78 8.00 26.77 -13.78
C ALA A 78 8.38 27.69 -14.94
N ILE A 79 9.53 28.38 -14.84
CA ILE A 79 10.08 29.19 -15.95
C ILE A 79 10.49 28.28 -17.10
N MET A 80 11.18 27.18 -16.81
CA MET A 80 11.65 26.20 -17.80
C MET A 80 10.48 25.52 -18.53
N GLN A 81 9.38 25.21 -17.84
CA GLN A 81 8.18 24.67 -18.48
C GLN A 81 7.47 25.68 -19.40
N LYS A 82 7.46 26.97 -19.02
CA LYS A 82 6.78 28.02 -19.78
C LYS A 82 7.55 28.47 -21.01
N TYR A 83 8.87 28.57 -20.88
CA TYR A 83 9.72 29.20 -21.89
C TYR A 83 10.69 28.20 -22.55
N GLY A 84 10.70 26.94 -22.10
CA GLY A 84 11.71 25.96 -22.50
C GLY A 84 13.09 26.33 -21.94
N ASN A 85 14.05 25.42 -22.11
CA ASN A 85 15.45 25.75 -21.90
C ASN A 85 16.13 25.85 -23.27
N ALA A 86 16.44 27.07 -23.72
CA ALA A 86 17.14 27.27 -24.99
C ALA A 86 18.57 26.69 -25.01
N ALA A 87 19.13 26.39 -23.83
CA ALA A 87 20.42 25.73 -23.68
C ALA A 87 20.32 24.19 -23.61
N ASN A 88 19.12 23.62 -23.56
CA ASN A 88 18.97 22.21 -23.88
C ASN A 88 19.08 22.10 -25.40
N GLU A 89 20.27 21.75 -25.87
CA GLU A 89 20.42 21.13 -27.17
C GLU A 89 19.68 19.79 -27.09
N ASP A 90 18.37 19.79 -27.33
CA ASP A 90 17.67 18.54 -27.63
C ASP A 90 18.46 17.91 -28.77
N ASP A 91 19.04 16.72 -28.56
CA ASP A 91 19.89 16.04 -29.53
C ASP A 91 19.13 15.95 -30.85
N ILE A 92 19.42 16.89 -31.75
CA ILE A 92 18.78 16.98 -33.05
C ILE A 92 19.09 15.65 -33.72
N PRO A 93 18.09 14.91 -34.23
CA PRO A 93 18.34 13.59 -34.77
C PRO A 93 19.46 13.69 -35.80
N ARG A 94 20.39 12.74 -35.76
CA ARG A 94 21.66 12.81 -36.51
C ARG A 94 21.46 13.09 -38.01
N GLU A 95 20.33 12.67 -38.57
CA GLU A 95 19.91 12.93 -39.94
C GLU A 95 19.74 14.43 -40.24
N LEU A 96 19.12 15.18 -39.31
CA LEU A 96 18.96 16.64 -39.40
C LEU A 96 20.28 17.37 -39.13
N LEU A 97 21.14 16.84 -38.25
CA LEU A 97 22.46 17.41 -37.97
C LEU A 97 23.41 17.29 -39.18
N LEU A 98 23.45 16.12 -39.82
CA LEU A 98 24.33 15.85 -40.96
C LEU A 98 23.72 16.25 -42.32
N GLY A 99 22.42 16.53 -42.38
CA GLY A 99 21.69 16.78 -43.63
C GLY A 99 21.70 15.58 -44.59
N GLN A 100 22.08 14.40 -44.11
CA GLN A 100 22.16 13.17 -44.89
C GLN A 100 20.90 12.35 -44.64
N SER A 101 20.09 12.15 -45.69
CA SER A 101 18.95 11.24 -45.66
C SER A 101 19.34 9.79 -45.96
N GLU A 102 20.61 9.54 -46.34
CA GLU A 102 21.10 8.22 -46.72
C GLU A 102 21.69 7.48 -45.54
N ARG A 103 21.20 6.25 -45.32
CA ARG A 103 21.68 5.35 -44.28
C ARG A 103 22.60 4.31 -44.94
N GLN A 104 23.90 4.35 -44.62
CA GLN A 104 24.84 3.35 -45.12
C GLN A 104 24.53 1.97 -44.51
N VAL A 105 24.25 0.99 -45.37
CA VAL A 105 24.01 -0.40 -45.02
C VAL A 105 25.12 -1.24 -45.64
N GLU A 106 25.94 -1.86 -44.79
CA GLU A 106 27.02 -2.74 -45.23
C GLU A 106 26.50 -4.18 -45.33
N TYR A 107 26.67 -4.81 -46.49
CA TYR A 107 26.30 -6.19 -46.73
C TYR A 107 27.53 -7.10 -46.73
N ASP A 108 27.41 -8.28 -46.13
CA ASP A 108 28.37 -9.36 -46.28
C ASP A 108 28.35 -9.91 -47.72
N ARG A 109 29.38 -10.68 -48.10
CA ARG A 109 29.44 -11.39 -49.39
C ARG A 109 28.24 -12.32 -49.61
N ALA A 110 27.60 -12.77 -48.53
CA ALA A 110 26.39 -13.58 -48.54
C ALA A 110 25.07 -12.75 -48.58
N GLY A 111 25.15 -11.42 -48.70
CA GLY A 111 23.99 -10.53 -48.74
C GLY A 111 23.32 -10.27 -47.39
N ARG A 112 23.92 -10.72 -46.27
CA ARG A 112 23.42 -10.42 -44.92
C ARG A 112 23.90 -9.04 -44.50
N THR A 113 23.02 -8.20 -43.99
CA THR A 113 23.41 -6.89 -43.46
C THR A 113 24.25 -7.07 -42.19
N ILE A 114 25.46 -6.51 -42.18
CA ILE A 114 26.38 -6.51 -41.03
C ILE A 114 26.19 -5.25 -40.19
N LYS A 115 25.97 -4.11 -40.85
CA LYS A 115 25.94 -2.79 -40.21
C LYS A 115 24.93 -1.90 -40.91
N GLY A 116 24.23 -1.06 -40.16
CA GLY A 116 23.39 -0.02 -40.73
C GLY A 116 21.89 -0.21 -40.57
N HIS A 117 21.37 -1.36 -40.14
CA HIS A 117 20.00 -1.42 -39.64
C HIS A 117 19.98 -1.14 -38.14
N GLU A 118 19.14 -0.20 -37.71
CA GLU A 118 18.69 -0.16 -36.33
C GLU A 118 18.02 -1.49 -36.02
N MET A 119 18.22 -1.99 -34.81
CA MET A 119 17.59 -3.23 -34.37
C MET A 119 16.07 -3.02 -34.32
N VAL A 120 15.39 -3.25 -35.44
CA VAL A 120 13.94 -3.25 -35.49
C VAL A 120 13.48 -4.57 -34.90
N ILE A 121 12.90 -4.49 -33.71
CA ILE A 121 12.23 -5.61 -33.06
C ILE A 121 11.11 -6.06 -34.00
N GLN A 122 11.22 -7.30 -34.50
CA GLN A 122 10.22 -7.87 -35.41
C GLN A 122 8.89 -7.97 -34.67
N ARG A 123 7.82 -7.40 -35.25
CA ARG A 123 6.46 -7.50 -34.72
C ARG A 123 5.80 -8.74 -35.31
N SER A 124 5.01 -9.48 -34.52
CA SER A 124 4.25 -10.59 -35.06
C SER A 124 3.06 -10.12 -35.92
N LYS A 125 2.35 -11.07 -36.54
CA LYS A 125 1.15 -10.81 -37.38
C LYS A 125 0.03 -10.08 -36.63
N TYR A 126 0.01 -10.15 -35.30
CA TYR A 126 -1.04 -9.57 -34.47
C TYR A 126 -0.62 -8.21 -33.92
N GLU A 127 -1.61 -7.36 -33.62
CA GLU A 127 -1.37 -6.05 -33.01
C GLU A 127 -0.79 -6.21 -31.60
N GLU A 128 0.53 -6.16 -31.51
CA GLU A 128 1.26 -6.09 -30.25
C GLU A 128 1.34 -4.65 -29.75
N GLY A 129 1.29 -4.45 -28.44
CA GLY A 129 1.50 -3.13 -27.85
C GLY A 129 0.26 -2.24 -27.73
N GLN A 130 -0.94 -2.72 -28.12
CA GLN A 130 -2.14 -1.89 -28.09
C GLN A 130 -2.58 -1.60 -26.65
N CYS A 131 -2.58 -0.32 -26.30
CA CYS A 131 -3.09 0.15 -25.03
C CYS A 131 -4.58 0.48 -25.17
N ILE A 132 -5.42 -0.19 -24.39
CA ILE A 132 -6.88 -0.06 -24.42
C ILE A 132 -7.28 0.98 -23.35
N ASN A 133 -8.35 1.76 -23.58
CA ASN A 133 -9.00 2.62 -22.57
C ASN A 133 -8.07 3.56 -21.78
N ASN A 134 -7.24 4.32 -22.50
CA ASN A 134 -6.33 5.36 -21.97
C ASN A 134 -5.27 4.85 -20.97
N HIS A 135 -4.98 3.55 -20.97
CA HIS A 135 -3.80 3.02 -20.30
C HIS A 135 -2.53 3.38 -21.09
N THR A 136 -1.38 3.50 -20.43
CA THR A 136 -0.07 3.71 -21.09
C THR A 136 0.70 2.41 -21.28
N THR A 137 0.19 1.31 -20.73
CA THR A 137 0.81 -0.01 -20.77
C THR A 137 -0.20 -1.07 -21.17
N VAL A 138 0.26 -2.11 -21.86
CA VAL A 138 -0.58 -3.23 -22.30
C VAL A 138 -1.06 -4.07 -21.11
N TRP A 139 -2.22 -4.71 -21.26
CA TRP A 139 -2.70 -5.71 -20.32
C TRP A 139 -1.69 -6.86 -20.17
N GLY A 140 -1.40 -7.28 -18.93
CA GLY A 140 -0.38 -8.29 -18.65
C GLY A 140 1.03 -7.71 -18.42
N SER A 141 1.17 -6.39 -18.45
CA SER A 141 2.40 -5.69 -18.05
C SER A 141 2.67 -5.71 -16.55
N TRP A 142 1.68 -6.11 -15.74
CA TRP A 142 1.76 -6.20 -14.29
C TRP A 142 1.21 -7.54 -13.79
N TRP A 143 1.84 -8.09 -12.75
CA TRP A 143 1.42 -9.36 -12.13
C TRP A 143 1.48 -9.21 -10.61
N ARG A 144 0.40 -9.60 -9.94
CA ARG A 144 0.32 -9.66 -8.47
C ARG A 144 -0.72 -10.70 -8.05
N ASP A 145 -0.42 -11.47 -7.02
CA ASP A 145 -1.36 -12.40 -6.36
C ASP A 145 -2.11 -13.32 -7.35
N HIS A 146 -1.38 -13.93 -8.30
CA HIS A 146 -1.93 -14.79 -9.35
C HIS A 146 -2.86 -14.10 -10.36
N GLN A 147 -2.82 -12.78 -10.44
CA GLN A 147 -3.63 -11.98 -11.36
C GLN A 147 -2.76 -11.06 -12.23
N TRP A 148 -3.10 -10.98 -13.51
CA TRP A 148 -2.51 -10.05 -14.46
C TRP A 148 -3.25 -8.70 -14.41
N GLY A 149 -2.52 -7.61 -14.64
CA GLY A 149 -3.06 -6.26 -14.66
C GLY A 149 -2.28 -5.31 -15.56
N TYR A 150 -2.60 -4.02 -15.43
CA TYR A 150 -1.91 -2.91 -16.10
C TYR A 150 -0.86 -2.29 -15.18
N LYS A 151 0.37 -2.06 -15.66
CA LYS A 151 1.46 -1.43 -14.87
C LYS A 151 1.21 0.05 -14.55
N CYS A 152 0.48 0.77 -15.39
CA CYS A 152 0.21 2.19 -15.18
C CYS A 152 -0.74 2.49 -14.01
N CYS A 153 -1.67 1.58 -13.73
CA CYS A 153 -2.78 1.79 -12.80
C CYS A 153 -2.92 0.67 -11.76
N ASN A 154 -2.15 -0.42 -11.88
CA ASN A 154 -2.25 -1.66 -11.10
C ASN A 154 -3.64 -2.30 -11.06
N GLN A 155 -4.51 -1.94 -12.01
CA GLN A 155 -5.84 -2.51 -12.15
C GLN A 155 -5.75 -3.94 -12.70
N MET A 156 -6.46 -4.85 -12.06
CA MET A 156 -6.51 -6.30 -12.37
C MET A 156 -7.76 -6.68 -13.17
N ILE A 157 -8.47 -5.71 -13.75
CA ILE A 157 -9.65 -5.96 -14.61
C ILE A 157 -9.34 -5.54 -16.04
N ARG A 158 -9.46 -6.46 -16.99
CA ARG A 158 -9.20 -6.19 -18.42
C ARG A 158 -10.25 -5.22 -18.97
N ASN A 159 -9.82 -4.27 -19.81
CA ASN A 159 -10.66 -3.22 -20.42
C ASN A 159 -11.26 -2.21 -19.42
N SER A 160 -10.71 -2.08 -18.22
CA SER A 160 -11.03 -0.97 -17.32
C SER A 160 -10.43 0.35 -17.82
N TYR A 161 -10.97 1.49 -17.42
CA TYR A 161 -10.37 2.81 -17.69
C TYR A 161 -9.25 3.11 -16.70
N CYS A 162 -8.13 3.68 -17.17
CA CYS A 162 -7.01 3.97 -16.29
C CYS A 162 -7.34 5.08 -15.28
N THR A 163 -7.13 4.80 -14.00
CA THR A 163 -7.27 5.71 -12.86
C THR A 163 -6.01 6.54 -12.55
N GLY A 164 -4.98 6.47 -13.38
CA GLY A 164 -3.64 7.01 -13.15
C GLY A 164 -2.98 6.56 -11.83
N ILE A 165 -2.01 7.35 -11.40
CA ILE A 165 -1.26 7.17 -10.13
C ILE A 165 -2.21 7.24 -8.91
N ALA A 166 -3.28 8.03 -9.01
CA ALA A 166 -4.30 8.13 -7.96
C ALA A 166 -4.93 6.76 -7.63
N GLY A 167 -5.06 5.88 -8.63
CA GLY A 167 -5.55 4.51 -8.41
C GLY A 167 -4.62 3.64 -7.56
N ILE A 168 -3.31 3.83 -7.69
CA ILE A 168 -2.31 3.08 -6.91
C ILE A 168 -2.38 3.51 -5.45
N VAL A 169 -2.37 4.83 -5.20
CA VAL A 169 -2.46 5.40 -3.85
C VAL A 169 -3.78 4.99 -3.17
N ALA A 170 -4.89 5.03 -3.91
CA ALA A 170 -6.18 4.59 -3.38
C ALA A 170 -6.21 3.09 -3.05
N ALA A 171 -5.58 2.25 -3.87
CA ALA A 171 -5.49 0.82 -3.62
C ALA A 171 -4.61 0.51 -2.38
N GLU A 172 -3.47 1.19 -2.23
CA GLU A 172 -2.61 1.06 -1.05
C GLU A 172 -3.33 1.50 0.22
N ALA A 173 -3.98 2.67 0.20
CA ALA A 173 -4.79 3.15 1.31
C ALA A 173 -5.92 2.17 1.67
N ALA A 174 -6.59 1.57 0.67
CA ALA A 174 -7.60 0.54 0.91
C ALA A 174 -7.00 -0.71 1.58
N THR A 175 -5.81 -1.16 1.16
CA THR A 175 -5.13 -2.28 1.82
C THR A 175 -4.76 -1.97 3.27
N ASP A 176 -4.35 -0.74 3.56
CA ASP A 176 -3.97 -0.33 4.91
C ASP A 176 -5.19 -0.19 5.83
N LEU A 177 -6.33 0.29 5.31
CA LEU A 177 -7.61 0.27 6.03
C LEU A 177 -8.07 -1.15 6.36
N ILE A 178 -7.90 -2.11 5.43
CA ILE A 178 -8.23 -3.52 5.69
C ILE A 178 -7.33 -4.08 6.80
N LYS A 179 -6.02 -3.84 6.75
CA LYS A 179 -5.08 -4.27 7.80
C LYS A 179 -5.43 -3.65 9.17
N ALA A 180 -5.77 -2.36 9.19
CA ALA A 180 -6.18 -1.68 10.41
C ALA A 180 -7.45 -2.30 11.01
N ASN A 181 -8.45 -2.62 10.17
CA ASN A 181 -9.67 -3.30 10.61
C ASN A 181 -9.40 -4.70 11.17
N ILE A 182 -8.47 -5.45 10.57
CA ILE A 182 -8.04 -6.76 11.08
C ILE A 182 -7.40 -6.60 12.46
N TYR A 183 -6.45 -5.66 12.61
CA TYR A 183 -5.79 -5.39 13.90
C TYR A 183 -6.79 -4.96 14.98
N HIS A 184 -7.77 -4.12 14.64
CA HIS A 184 -8.83 -3.73 15.57
C HIS A 184 -9.70 -4.93 15.99
N LYS A 185 -9.99 -5.85 15.07
CA LYS A 185 -10.74 -7.07 15.38
C LYS A 185 -9.94 -7.99 16.29
N GLU A 186 -8.65 -8.17 16.04
CA GLU A 186 -7.75 -9.00 16.85
C GLU A 186 -7.57 -8.44 18.27
N THR A 187 -7.41 -7.12 18.41
CA THR A 187 -7.31 -6.48 19.73
C THR A 187 -8.63 -6.47 20.49
N SER A 188 -9.77 -6.40 19.80
CA SER A 188 -11.10 -6.53 20.42
C SER A 188 -11.44 -7.98 20.80
N GLN A 189 -10.69 -8.96 20.30
CA GLN A 189 -10.77 -10.37 20.69
C GLN A 189 -9.89 -10.68 21.91
N GLU A 190 -9.83 -9.80 22.90
CA GLU A 190 -9.52 -10.25 24.25
C GLU A 190 -10.61 -11.22 24.71
N PRO A 191 -10.28 -12.32 25.43
CA PRO A 191 -11.27 -13.30 25.84
C PRO A 191 -12.27 -12.66 26.79
N ALA A 192 -13.44 -12.29 26.28
CA ALA A 192 -14.58 -11.97 27.13
C ALA A 192 -14.78 -13.13 28.13
N PRO A 193 -15.00 -12.84 29.43
CA PRO A 193 -15.13 -13.88 30.44
C PRO A 193 -16.22 -14.87 30.05
N ALA A 194 -15.90 -16.16 30.19
CA ALA A 194 -16.64 -17.29 29.69
C ALA A 194 -18.00 -17.50 30.40
N GLU A 195 -18.98 -16.66 30.10
CA GLU A 195 -20.40 -16.96 30.26
C GLU A 195 -21.09 -16.85 28.90
N GLN A 196 -20.72 -17.73 27.97
CA GLN A 196 -21.43 -17.85 26.69
C GLN A 196 -22.72 -18.63 26.91
N LYS A 197 -23.74 -17.94 27.42
CA LYS A 197 -25.12 -18.43 27.51
C LYS A 197 -25.72 -18.40 26.09
N LEU A 198 -25.81 -19.56 25.45
CA LEU A 198 -26.46 -19.69 24.15
C LEU A 198 -27.98 -19.72 24.36
N LYS A 199 -28.67 -18.64 23.99
CA LYS A 199 -30.12 -18.67 23.81
C LYS A 199 -30.40 -19.13 22.39
N LEU A 200 -30.89 -20.35 22.22
CA LEU A 200 -31.23 -20.88 20.91
C LEU A 200 -32.72 -20.65 20.60
N ALA A 201 -33.00 -19.72 19.69
CA ALA A 201 -34.30 -19.62 19.05
C ALA A 201 -34.25 -20.41 17.72
N SER A 202 -34.53 -21.71 17.78
CA SER A 202 -34.80 -22.49 16.56
C SER A 202 -36.26 -22.28 16.16
N TRP A 203 -36.49 -21.79 14.95
CA TRP A 203 -37.82 -21.45 14.45
C TRP A 203 -38.71 -22.70 14.34
N GLY A 204 -39.89 -22.69 14.97
CA GLY A 204 -40.93 -23.72 14.78
C GLY A 204 -41.06 -24.80 15.87
N THR A 205 -40.44 -24.65 17.04
CA THR A 205 -40.67 -25.55 18.19
C THR A 205 -40.86 -24.77 19.48
N ASP A 206 -41.89 -25.12 20.27
CA ASP A 206 -42.19 -24.50 21.57
C ASP A 206 -41.14 -24.91 22.61
N ILE A 207 -40.12 -24.07 22.77
CA ILE A 207 -39.07 -24.21 23.79
C ILE A 207 -39.29 -23.09 24.82
N PRO A 208 -39.28 -23.37 26.13
CA PRO A 208 -39.35 -22.32 27.15
C PRO A 208 -38.13 -21.39 27.03
N GLU A 209 -38.37 -20.08 26.92
CA GLU A 209 -37.36 -19.03 26.61
C GLU A 209 -36.25 -18.85 27.68
N ASP A 210 -36.43 -19.46 28.86
CA ASP A 210 -35.52 -19.34 30.02
C ASP A 210 -34.63 -20.57 30.26
N LEU A 211 -34.62 -21.55 29.35
CA LEU A 211 -33.76 -22.73 29.50
C LEU A 211 -32.31 -22.39 29.14
N VAL A 212 -31.46 -22.24 30.17
CA VAL A 212 -30.02 -22.02 30.03
C VAL A 212 -29.33 -23.38 30.01
N LEU A 213 -28.72 -23.73 28.88
CA LEU A 213 -28.01 -24.99 28.68
C LEU A 213 -26.50 -24.79 28.84
N ASP A 214 -25.85 -25.75 29.50
CA ASP A 214 -24.40 -25.76 29.67
C ASP A 214 -23.72 -26.30 28.40
N VAL A 215 -22.89 -25.46 27.78
CA VAL A 215 -22.18 -25.77 26.51
C VAL A 215 -21.31 -27.03 26.62
N LYS A 216 -20.75 -27.31 27.80
CA LYS A 216 -19.94 -28.52 28.04
C LYS A 216 -20.80 -29.79 27.99
N GLN A 217 -21.93 -29.78 28.70
CA GLN A 217 -22.84 -30.91 28.77
C GLN A 217 -23.54 -31.16 27.42
N LEU A 218 -23.90 -30.10 26.70
CA LEU A 218 -24.44 -30.21 25.33
C LEU A 218 -23.45 -30.84 24.35
N ASN A 219 -22.15 -30.50 24.44
CA ASN A 219 -21.12 -31.11 23.61
C ASN A 219 -20.89 -32.59 23.95
N GLU A 220 -20.92 -32.96 25.23
CA GLU A 220 -20.87 -34.37 25.67
C GLU A 220 -22.09 -35.16 25.15
N ALA A 221 -23.29 -34.58 25.24
CA ALA A 221 -24.53 -35.15 24.69
C ALA A 221 -24.46 -35.35 23.18
N LEU A 222 -23.93 -34.37 22.43
CA LEU A 222 -23.71 -34.49 20.99
C LEU A 222 -22.76 -35.66 20.67
N GLN A 223 -21.64 -35.80 21.38
CA GLN A 223 -20.70 -36.91 21.14
C GLN A 223 -21.34 -38.27 21.43
N LYS A 224 -22.17 -38.37 22.48
CA LYS A 224 -22.91 -39.58 22.84
C LYS A 224 -23.93 -39.98 21.77
N GLU A 225 -24.66 -39.02 21.18
CA GLU A 225 -25.58 -39.29 20.06
C GLU A 225 -24.85 -39.70 18.77
N ASP A 226 -23.67 -39.13 18.46
CA ASP A 226 -22.86 -39.59 17.32
C ASP A 226 -22.37 -41.03 17.52
N GLY A 227 -21.94 -41.37 18.73
CA GLY A 227 -21.60 -42.74 19.10
C GLY A 227 -22.78 -43.69 18.87
N ARG A 228 -23.95 -43.33 19.37
CA ARG A 228 -25.19 -44.11 19.22
C ARG A 228 -25.61 -44.29 17.76
N ARG A 229 -25.40 -43.28 16.91
CA ARG A 229 -25.73 -43.33 15.47
C ARG A 229 -24.72 -44.14 14.66
N ARG A 230 -23.46 -44.21 15.11
CA ARG A 230 -22.40 -45.04 14.48
C ARG A 230 -22.52 -46.52 14.85
N GLU A 231 -23.17 -46.86 15.96
CA GLU A 231 -23.43 -48.26 16.32
C GLU A 231 -24.42 -48.91 15.36
N GLU A 232 -23.93 -49.86 14.55
CA GLU A 232 -24.71 -50.63 13.60
C GLU A 232 -25.65 -51.59 14.37
N ARG A 233 -26.97 -51.37 14.27
CA ARG A 233 -27.98 -52.15 15.01
C ARG A 233 -28.28 -53.48 14.33
N ASP A 234 -27.30 -54.38 14.33
CA ASP A 234 -27.45 -55.73 13.82
C ASP A 234 -28.10 -56.63 14.89
N GLU A 235 -29.34 -57.07 14.68
CA GLU A 235 -30.20 -57.65 15.74
C GLU A 235 -29.63 -58.93 16.37
N ARG A 236 -28.76 -59.64 15.64
CA ARG A 236 -28.11 -60.89 16.08
C ARG A 236 -26.94 -60.69 17.05
N LYS A 237 -26.44 -59.45 17.24
CA LYS A 237 -25.27 -59.15 18.09
C LYS A 237 -25.63 -58.45 19.41
N ARG A 238 -26.91 -58.25 19.71
CA ARG A 238 -27.33 -57.61 20.99
C ARG A 238 -27.03 -58.56 22.16
N LYS A 239 -26.10 -58.16 23.05
CA LYS A 239 -25.81 -58.89 24.30
C LYS A 239 -27.04 -58.83 25.22
N TYR A 240 -27.39 -59.97 25.82
CA TYR A 240 -28.62 -60.19 26.60
C TYR A 240 -28.78 -59.33 27.87
N ASN A 241 -27.75 -58.56 28.27
CA ASN A 241 -27.77 -57.75 29.49
C ASN A 241 -27.58 -56.26 29.14
N VAL A 242 -28.61 -55.64 28.55
CA VAL A 242 -28.69 -54.18 28.40
C VAL A 242 -29.42 -53.64 29.63
N LYS A 243 -28.76 -52.81 30.43
CA LYS A 243 -29.44 -51.97 31.42
C LYS A 243 -29.87 -50.68 30.73
N TRP A 244 -31.16 -50.37 30.80
CA TRP A 244 -31.71 -49.10 30.35
C TRP A 244 -31.59 -48.09 31.49
N ASN A 245 -30.99 -46.93 31.21
CA ASN A 245 -31.09 -45.76 32.07
C ASN A 245 -32.05 -44.79 31.37
N ASP A 246 -33.18 -44.49 32.02
CA ASP A 246 -34.28 -43.69 31.44
C ASP A 246 -34.18 -42.18 31.74
N GLU A 247 -33.09 -41.73 32.38
CA GLU A 247 -32.86 -40.32 32.69
C GLU A 247 -32.36 -39.57 31.44
N VAL A 248 -33.21 -38.69 30.88
CA VAL A 248 -32.86 -37.83 29.73
C VAL A 248 -32.77 -36.39 30.22
N THR A 249 -31.61 -35.76 30.02
CA THR A 249 -31.39 -34.35 30.38
C THR A 249 -31.91 -33.40 29.30
N ALA A 250 -32.02 -32.11 29.62
CA ALA A 250 -32.51 -31.10 28.68
C ALA A 250 -31.55 -30.93 27.48
N GLU A 251 -30.25 -31.08 27.75
CA GLU A 251 -29.14 -31.06 26.79
C GLU A 251 -29.19 -32.29 25.88
N ASP A 252 -29.49 -33.48 26.42
CA ASP A 252 -29.65 -34.71 25.63
C ASP A 252 -30.84 -34.59 24.66
N MET A 253 -31.95 -33.97 25.10
CA MET A 253 -33.10 -33.69 24.23
C MET A 253 -32.78 -32.71 23.10
N GLU A 254 -31.95 -31.70 23.38
CA GLU A 254 -31.53 -30.72 22.37
C GLU A 254 -30.53 -31.31 21.37
N ALA A 255 -29.52 -32.05 21.86
CA ALA A 255 -28.58 -32.77 21.00
C ALA A 255 -29.30 -33.72 20.05
N TYR A 256 -30.34 -34.42 20.55
CA TYR A 256 -31.21 -35.26 19.73
C TYR A 256 -31.99 -34.44 18.69
N ARG A 257 -32.56 -33.29 19.07
CA ARG A 257 -33.28 -32.39 18.13
C ARG A 257 -32.36 -31.88 17.02
N MET A 258 -31.13 -31.48 17.34
CA MET A 258 -30.17 -30.98 16.35
C MET A 258 -29.75 -32.04 15.34
N LYS A 259 -29.65 -33.29 15.77
CA LYS A 259 -29.20 -34.41 14.92
C LYS A 259 -30.32 -35.19 14.26
N LYS A 260 -31.57 -34.92 14.65
CA LYS A 260 -32.75 -35.52 14.04
C LYS A 260 -32.81 -35.12 12.57
N VAL A 261 -32.65 -36.11 11.71
CA VAL A 261 -32.79 -35.91 10.26
C VAL A 261 -34.28 -35.95 9.93
N HIS A 262 -34.80 -34.82 9.45
CA HIS A 262 -36.13 -34.78 8.85
C HIS A 262 -36.04 -35.39 7.45
N HIS A 263 -36.77 -36.48 7.19
CA HIS A 263 -36.73 -37.15 5.90
C HIS A 263 -37.36 -36.32 4.77
N ASP A 264 -38.25 -35.39 5.11
CA ASP A 264 -38.94 -34.50 4.19
C ASP A 264 -38.20 -33.16 3.95
N ASP A 265 -37.00 -32.98 4.52
CA ASP A 265 -36.19 -31.78 4.31
C ASP A 265 -35.44 -31.84 2.95
N PRO A 266 -35.74 -30.94 2.00
CA PRO A 266 -35.08 -30.92 0.69
C PRO A 266 -33.57 -30.61 0.75
N MET A 267 -33.04 -30.13 1.89
CA MET A 267 -31.62 -29.87 2.10
C MET A 267 -30.85 -31.08 2.65
N LYS A 268 -31.54 -32.17 3.03
CA LYS A 268 -30.95 -33.35 3.66
C LYS A 268 -29.78 -33.96 2.87
N ASP A 269 -29.91 -34.06 1.55
CA ASP A 269 -28.91 -34.71 0.70
C ASP A 269 -27.67 -33.83 0.47
N PHE A 270 -27.79 -32.51 0.62
CA PHE A 270 -26.68 -31.57 0.41
C PHE A 270 -25.77 -31.41 1.64
N LEU A 271 -26.31 -31.63 2.85
CA LEU A 271 -25.57 -31.40 4.11
C LEU A 271 -24.53 -32.49 4.41
N ASN A 272 -24.66 -33.70 3.87
CA ASN A 272 -23.75 -34.82 4.14
C ASN A 272 -22.42 -34.80 3.33
N TYR A 273 -22.26 -33.87 2.38
CA TYR A 273 -21.10 -33.86 1.47
C TYR A 273 -19.82 -33.19 2.02
N ARG A 274 -19.89 -32.49 3.17
CA ARG A 274 -18.75 -31.69 3.67
C ARG A 274 -17.67 -32.47 4.44
N SER A 275 -17.83 -33.75 4.72
CA SER A 275 -16.86 -34.55 5.49
C SER A 275 -15.78 -35.24 4.65
N ILE A 276 -15.82 -35.13 3.31
CA ILE A 276 -14.93 -35.89 2.39
C ILE A 276 -13.80 -35.03 1.78
N GLN A 277 -13.76 -33.71 2.03
CA GLN A 277 -12.80 -32.78 1.40
C GLN A 277 -11.76 -32.18 2.36
N THR A 278 -11.21 -32.99 3.26
CA THR A 278 -9.96 -32.65 3.95
C THR A 278 -8.99 -33.82 3.88
N VAL A 279 -8.18 -33.83 2.82
CA VAL A 279 -6.85 -34.45 2.74
C VAL A 279 -5.89 -33.35 2.30
#